data_AF-A0A7C4QG95-F1
#
_entry.id   AF-A0A7C4QG95-F1
#
_cell.length_a   1.000
_cell.length_b   1.000
_cell.length_c   1.000
_cell.angle_alpha   90.00
_cell.angle_beta   90.00
_cell.angle_gamma   90.00
#
_symmetry.space_group_name_H-M   'P 1'
#
loop_
_entity.id
_entity.type
_entity.pdbx_description
1 polymer ?
#
loop_
_entity_poly.entity_id
_entity_poly.type
_entity_poly.pdbx_seq_one_letter_code
_entity_poly.pdbx_strand_id
1 'polypeptide(L)'
;MMTLPAVFWLLVIMFGIVGGFRGWAKEMLALFSMVLALFLIYVLEAYVPGIRTALAAQESSLQFILRAILILLLAYFGYQSPNLPLAVFGGKLAREKLQDWLLGTVLGMLNGYFIVGSLWYYLHEANYPWPEFVLAPTPDVAANMIPFLPPKVIGGPPYIFFAIGAAFVFVIIVFL
;
A
#
# COMPACT_ATOMS: atom_id res chain seq x y z
N MET A 1 -12.28 20.21 -12.66
CA MET A 1 -11.27 19.64 -11.74
C MET A 1 -11.87 18.39 -11.10
N MET A 2 -11.14 17.27 -11.07
CA MET A 2 -11.61 16.03 -10.43
C MET A 2 -11.31 16.09 -8.94
N THR A 3 -12.25 15.62 -8.10
CA THR A 3 -12.06 15.62 -6.65
C THR A 3 -11.04 14.54 -6.25
N LEU A 4 -10.26 14.81 -5.21
CA LEU A 4 -9.23 13.89 -4.74
C LEU A 4 -9.78 12.49 -4.37
N PRO A 5 -10.94 12.36 -3.69
CA PRO A 5 -11.56 11.05 -3.48
C PRO A 5 -11.95 10.33 -4.78
N ALA A 6 -12.37 11.06 -5.81
CA ALA A 6 -12.69 10.46 -7.10
C ALA A 6 -11.42 9.89 -7.77
N VAL A 7 -10.29 10.62 -7.72
CA VAL A 7 -9.00 10.11 -8.21
C VAL A 7 -8.58 8.86 -7.42
N PHE A 8 -8.72 8.89 -6.10
CA PHE A 8 -8.39 7.75 -5.25
C PHE A 8 -9.18 6.50 -5.64
N TRP A 9 -10.50 6.58 -5.71
CA TRP A 9 -11.34 5.43 -6.08
C TRP A 9 -11.12 4.97 -7.51
N LEU A 10 -10.90 5.89 -8.45
CA LEU A 10 -10.54 5.58 -9.82
C LEU A 10 -9.27 4.71 -9.87
N LEU A 11 -8.21 5.13 -9.16
CA LEU A 11 -6.96 4.38 -9.13
C LEU A 11 -7.13 3.02 -8.43
N VAL A 12 -7.86 2.94 -7.32
CA VAL A 12 -8.16 1.67 -6.63
C VAL A 12 -8.85 0.68 -7.57
N ILE A 13 -9.86 1.14 -8.33
CA ILE A 13 -10.57 0.31 -9.31
C ILE A 13 -9.63 -0.11 -10.45
N MET A 14 -8.79 0.80 -10.96
CA MET A 14 -7.81 0.46 -12.00
C MET A 14 -6.83 -0.62 -11.54
N PHE A 15 -6.30 -0.51 -10.32
CA PHE A 15 -5.45 -1.56 -9.74
C PHE A 15 -6.20 -2.89 -9.59
N GLY A 16 -7.50 -2.87 -9.27
CA GLY A 16 -8.34 -4.06 -9.28
C GLY A 16 -8.44 -4.73 -10.65
N ILE A 17 -8.65 -3.95 -11.70
CA ILE A 17 -8.70 -4.48 -13.08
C ILE A 17 -7.34 -5.11 -13.44
N VAL A 18 -6.24 -4.42 -13.15
CA VAL A 18 -4.87 -4.92 -13.40
C VAL A 18 -4.59 -6.19 -12.60
N GLY A 19 -4.98 -6.23 -11.33
CA GLY A 19 -4.77 -7.39 -10.46
C GLY A 19 -5.53 -8.63 -10.94
N GLY A 20 -6.73 -8.46 -11.47
CA GLY A 20 -7.49 -9.56 -12.07
C GLY A 20 -6.76 -10.22 -13.24
N PHE A 21 -6.11 -9.43 -14.10
CA PHE A 21 -5.30 -9.95 -15.20
C PHE A 21 -3.92 -10.49 -14.76
N ARG A 22 -3.35 -9.96 -13.67
CA ARG A 22 -2.02 -10.36 -13.16
C ARG A 22 -2.04 -11.67 -12.38
N GLY A 23 -3.16 -11.98 -11.73
CA GLY A 23 -3.38 -13.20 -10.95
C GLY A 23 -3.09 -13.01 -9.46
N TRP A 24 -3.87 -13.68 -8.61
CA TRP A 24 -3.91 -13.44 -7.17
C TRP A 24 -2.57 -13.68 -6.47
N ALA A 25 -1.82 -14.74 -6.84
CA ALA A 25 -0.58 -15.08 -6.15
C ALA A 25 0.47 -13.96 -6.26
N LYS A 26 0.56 -13.32 -7.44
CA LYS A 26 1.48 -12.20 -7.66
C LYS A 26 1.00 -10.92 -6.96
N GLU A 27 -0.30 -10.66 -6.95
CA GLU A 27 -0.88 -9.53 -6.22
C GLU A 27 -0.73 -9.69 -4.71
N MET A 28 -0.80 -10.92 -4.19
CA MET A 28 -0.60 -11.19 -2.76
C MET A 28 0.83 -10.88 -2.31
N LEU A 29 1.84 -11.26 -3.11
CA LEU A 29 3.22 -10.89 -2.84
C LEU A 29 3.43 -9.37 -2.88
N ALA A 30 2.80 -8.68 -3.84
CA ALA A 30 2.81 -7.23 -3.88
C ALA A 30 2.18 -6.62 -2.62
N LEU A 31 1.09 -7.19 -2.10
CA LEU A 31 0.46 -6.71 -0.87
C LEU A 31 1.38 -6.84 0.34
N PHE A 32 2.13 -7.93 0.45
CA PHE A 32 3.11 -8.09 1.53
C PHE A 32 4.23 -7.06 1.46
N SER A 33 4.66 -6.66 0.26
CA SER A 33 5.62 -5.56 0.11
C SER A 33 5.05 -4.22 0.63
N MET A 34 3.74 -4.01 0.51
CA MET A 34 3.05 -2.82 1.05
C MET A 34 2.95 -2.83 2.56
N VAL A 35 2.62 -3.99 3.14
CA VAL A 35 2.68 -4.18 4.60
C VAL A 35 4.11 -3.93 5.10
N LEU A 36 5.12 -4.46 4.41
CA LEU A 36 6.53 -4.22 4.73
C LEU A 36 6.90 -2.74 4.64
N ALA A 37 6.44 -2.02 3.62
CA ALA A 37 6.71 -0.59 3.49
C ALA A 37 6.17 0.21 4.68
N LEU A 38 4.92 -0.05 5.08
CA LEU A 38 4.31 0.58 6.25
C LEU A 38 5.04 0.20 7.54
N PHE A 39 5.43 -1.06 7.69
CA PHE A 39 6.21 -1.54 8.82
C PHE A 39 7.56 -0.82 8.91
N LEU A 40 8.28 -0.70 7.79
CA LEU A 40 9.57 0.00 7.77
C LEU A 40 9.43 1.47 8.13
N ILE A 41 8.43 2.18 7.57
CA ILE A 41 8.16 3.58 7.95
C ILE A 41 7.91 3.67 9.45
N TYR A 42 7.04 2.82 9.98
CA TYR A 42 6.73 2.81 11.40
C TYR A 42 7.97 2.53 12.27
N VAL A 43 8.77 1.51 11.93
CA VAL A 43 9.97 1.17 12.72
C VAL A 43 11.03 2.26 12.66
N LEU A 44 11.27 2.83 11.47
CA LEU A 44 12.22 3.92 11.29
C LEU A 44 11.81 5.14 12.13
N GLU A 45 10.54 5.53 12.11
CA GLU A 45 10.07 6.72 12.84
C GLU A 45 9.89 6.48 14.35
N ALA A 46 9.54 5.27 14.78
CA ALA A 46 9.25 4.96 16.18
C ALA A 46 10.48 4.54 16.98
N TYR A 47 11.40 3.77 16.39
CA TYR A 47 12.47 3.10 17.13
C TYR A 47 13.87 3.56 16.76
N VAL A 48 14.11 4.13 15.57
CA VAL A 48 15.44 4.62 15.21
C VAL A 48 15.65 6.04 15.79
N PRO A 49 16.61 6.22 16.72
CA PRO A 49 16.82 7.53 17.32
C PRO A 49 17.19 8.58 16.27
N GLY A 50 16.61 9.77 16.38
CA GLY A 50 16.92 10.90 15.51
C GLY A 50 16.12 10.97 14.21
N ILE A 51 15.52 9.87 13.72
CA ILE A 51 14.76 9.90 12.44
C ILE A 51 13.54 10.81 12.53
N ARG A 52 12.68 10.63 13.55
CA ARG A 52 11.47 11.44 13.69
C ARG A 52 11.76 12.93 13.84
N THR A 53 12.79 13.28 14.60
CA THR A 53 13.22 14.67 14.79
C THR A 53 13.83 15.25 13.51
N ALA A 54 14.65 14.48 12.80
CA ALA A 54 15.23 14.91 11.53
C ALA A 54 14.15 15.12 10.47
N LEU A 55 13.14 14.24 10.42
CA LEU A 55 12.01 14.34 9.51
C LEU A 55 11.13 15.54 9.84
N ALA A 56 10.81 15.76 11.11
CA ALA A 56 10.02 16.92 11.56
C ALA A 56 10.72 18.26 11.31
N ALA A 57 12.05 18.28 11.22
CA ALA A 57 12.83 19.47 10.88
C ALA A 57 12.83 19.80 9.38
N GLN A 58 12.37 18.90 8.51
CA GLN A 58 12.28 19.14 7.07
C GLN A 58 10.98 19.87 6.70
N GLU A 59 11.00 20.49 5.52
CA GLU A 59 9.81 21.04 4.87
C GLU A 59 8.74 19.95 4.63
N SER A 60 7.46 20.32 4.65
CA SER A 60 6.35 19.38 4.48
C SER A 60 6.41 18.59 3.16
N SER A 61 6.91 19.21 2.09
CA SER A 61 7.15 18.57 0.80
C SER A 61 8.11 17.38 0.92
N LEU A 62 9.25 17.58 1.58
CA LEU A 62 10.26 16.55 1.81
C LEU A 62 9.74 15.46 2.76
N GLN A 63 8.97 15.82 3.79
CA GLN A 63 8.34 14.84 4.68
C GLN A 63 7.45 13.86 3.91
N PHE A 64 6.67 14.34 2.95
CA PHE A 64 5.88 13.49 2.06
C PHE A 64 6.78 12.67 1.12
N ILE A 65 7.73 13.30 0.43
CA ILE A 65 8.58 12.63 -0.57
C ILE A 65 9.33 11.45 0.03
N LEU A 66 9.91 11.61 1.22
CA LEU A 66 10.69 10.55 1.89
C LEU A 66 9.85 9.31 2.22
N ARG A 67 8.58 9.49 2.60
CA ARG A 67 7.65 8.38 2.86
C ARG A 67 7.11 7.79 1.56
N ALA A 68 6.77 8.65 0.60
CA ALA A 68 6.25 8.27 -0.71
C ALA A 68 7.26 7.44 -1.50
N ILE A 69 8.54 7.83 -1.52
CA ILE A 69 9.59 7.10 -2.24
C ILE A 69 9.79 5.71 -1.65
N LEU A 70 9.70 5.55 -0.33
CA LEU A 70 9.78 4.25 0.31
C LEU A 70 8.60 3.36 -0.11
N ILE A 71 7.37 3.87 -0.04
CA ILE A 71 6.18 3.13 -0.50
C ILE A 71 6.33 2.72 -1.96
N LEU A 72 6.68 3.66 -2.84
CA LEU A 72 6.77 3.42 -4.28
C LEU A 72 7.92 2.46 -4.64
N LEU A 73 9.05 2.56 -3.95
CA LEU A 73 10.19 1.67 -4.14
C LEU A 73 9.82 0.23 -3.76
N LEU A 74 9.19 0.05 -2.60
CA LEU A 74 8.74 -1.27 -2.15
C LEU A 74 7.61 -1.81 -3.04
N ALA A 75 6.74 -0.93 -3.55
CA ALA A 75 5.68 -1.30 -4.49
C ALA A 75 6.29 -1.78 -5.79
N TYR A 76 7.25 -1.04 -6.32
CA TYR A 76 7.98 -1.42 -7.52
C TYR A 76 8.60 -2.81 -7.37
N PHE A 77 9.31 -3.10 -6.28
CA PHE A 77 9.89 -4.41 -6.03
C PHE A 77 8.84 -5.52 -5.81
N GLY A 78 7.74 -5.22 -5.11
CA GLY A 78 6.62 -6.14 -4.96
C GLY A 78 5.96 -6.49 -6.29
N TYR A 79 5.87 -5.53 -7.22
CA TYR A 79 5.35 -5.73 -8.57
C TYR A 79 6.34 -6.42 -9.52
N GLN A 80 7.64 -6.18 -9.34
CA GLN A 80 8.76 -6.80 -10.06
C GLN A 80 8.98 -8.28 -9.73
N SER A 81 8.00 -8.98 -9.15
CA SER A 81 8.13 -10.37 -8.72
C SER A 81 8.82 -11.18 -9.82
N PRO A 82 10.00 -11.79 -9.56
CA PRO A 82 10.67 -12.63 -10.54
C PRO A 82 9.69 -13.68 -11.05
N ASN A 83 9.91 -14.24 -12.23
CA ASN A 83 9.12 -15.34 -12.77
C ASN A 83 9.26 -16.59 -11.86
N LEU A 84 8.64 -16.54 -10.69
CA LEU A 84 8.51 -17.65 -9.77
C LEU A 84 7.65 -18.68 -10.52
N PRO A 85 8.17 -19.90 -10.71
CA PRO A 85 7.41 -20.91 -11.41
C PRO A 85 6.09 -21.11 -10.67
N LEU A 86 4.97 -20.93 -11.38
CA LEU A 86 3.61 -21.17 -10.89
C LEU A 86 3.47 -22.53 -10.17
N ALA A 87 4.38 -23.46 -10.43
CA ALA A 87 4.52 -24.73 -9.74
C ALA A 87 4.61 -24.62 -8.20
N VAL A 88 5.21 -23.55 -7.65
CA VAL A 88 5.28 -23.33 -6.20
C VAL A 88 3.90 -23.02 -5.61
N PHE A 89 3.02 -22.37 -6.40
CA PHE A 89 1.69 -21.94 -5.98
C PHE A 89 0.55 -22.87 -6.47
N GLY A 90 0.86 -23.94 -7.21
CA GLY A 90 -0.10 -24.49 -8.17
C GLY A 90 -0.01 -25.98 -8.49
N GLY A 91 0.22 -26.84 -7.50
CA GLY A 91 -0.17 -28.25 -7.61
C GLY A 91 -1.68 -28.41 -7.37
N LYS A 92 -2.49 -28.49 -8.44
CA LYS A 92 -3.94 -28.86 -8.46
C LYS A 92 -5.04 -27.78 -8.33
N LEU A 93 -4.75 -26.47 -8.20
CA LEU A 93 -5.81 -25.44 -8.08
C LEU A 93 -6.27 -24.74 -9.39
N ALA A 94 -5.94 -25.29 -10.56
CA ALA A 94 -6.22 -24.66 -11.86
C ALA A 94 -7.67 -24.82 -12.38
N ARG A 95 -8.68 -24.91 -11.51
CA ARG A 95 -10.06 -25.27 -11.93
C ARG A 95 -11.09 -24.16 -12.02
N GLU A 96 -10.84 -22.92 -11.61
CA GLU A 96 -11.77 -21.83 -11.93
C GLU A 96 -11.04 -20.54 -12.33
N LYS A 97 -10.87 -20.31 -13.64
CA LYS A 97 -10.30 -19.06 -14.19
C LYS A 97 -11.01 -17.81 -13.67
N LEU A 98 -12.32 -17.93 -13.37
CA LEU A 98 -13.11 -16.85 -12.79
C LEU A 98 -12.72 -16.57 -11.34
N GLN A 99 -12.54 -17.60 -10.51
CA GLN A 99 -12.12 -17.45 -9.12
C GLN A 99 -10.72 -16.81 -9.03
N ASP A 100 -9.79 -17.27 -9.86
CA ASP A 100 -8.42 -16.74 -9.92
C ASP A 100 -8.42 -15.25 -10.29
N TRP A 101 -9.23 -14.88 -11.29
CA TRP A 101 -9.41 -13.49 -11.71
C TRP A 101 -10.08 -12.65 -10.62
N LEU A 102 -11.16 -13.13 -9.98
CA LEU A 102 -11.86 -12.41 -8.92
C LEU A 102 -10.94 -12.15 -7.72
N LEU A 103 -10.19 -13.15 -7.28
CA LEU A 103 -9.21 -12.99 -6.20
C LEU A 103 -8.10 -12.01 -6.59
N GLY A 104 -7.61 -12.10 -7.82
CA GLY A 104 -6.66 -11.14 -8.38
C GLY A 104 -7.22 -9.72 -8.36
N THR A 105 -8.49 -9.53 -8.71
CA THR A 105 -9.14 -8.22 -8.69
C THR A 105 -9.28 -7.64 -7.29
N VAL A 106 -9.71 -8.44 -6.32
CA VAL A 106 -9.82 -7.98 -4.92
C VAL A 106 -8.44 -7.62 -4.36
N LEU A 107 -7.42 -8.46 -4.59
CA LEU A 107 -6.06 -8.17 -4.14
C LEU A 107 -5.46 -6.96 -4.87
N GLY A 108 -5.76 -6.79 -6.15
CA GLY A 108 -5.42 -5.59 -6.91
C GLY A 108 -6.03 -4.33 -6.28
N MET A 109 -7.33 -4.34 -5.96
CA MET A 109 -7.97 -3.21 -5.27
C MET A 109 -7.33 -2.95 -3.91
N LEU A 110 -6.98 -4.00 -3.15
CA LEU A 110 -6.25 -3.87 -1.89
C LEU A 110 -4.88 -3.25 -2.09
N ASN A 111 -4.12 -3.66 -3.11
CA ASN A 111 -2.83 -3.05 -3.44
C ASN A 111 -2.98 -1.57 -3.83
N GLY A 112 -3.96 -1.25 -4.67
CA GLY A 112 -4.28 0.14 -5.03
C GLY A 112 -4.65 0.98 -3.80
N TYR A 113 -5.47 0.42 -2.90
CA TYR A 113 -5.83 1.03 -1.63
C TYR A 113 -4.61 1.27 -0.74
N PHE A 114 -3.69 0.30 -0.63
CA PHE A 114 -2.46 0.44 0.14
C PHE A 114 -1.52 1.50 -0.46
N ILE A 115 -1.28 1.47 -1.75
CA ILE A 115 -0.35 2.40 -2.42
C ILE A 115 -0.95 3.80 -2.40
N VAL A 116 -2.09 3.99 -3.06
CA VAL A 116 -2.69 5.31 -3.28
C VAL A 116 -3.21 5.88 -1.96
N GLY A 117 -3.78 5.04 -1.10
CA GLY A 117 -4.26 5.46 0.21
C GLY A 117 -3.13 5.89 1.13
N SER A 118 -1.97 5.21 1.11
CA SER A 118 -0.83 5.64 1.91
C SER A 118 -0.22 6.94 1.38
N LEU A 119 -0.14 7.10 0.06
CA LEU A 119 0.28 8.36 -0.55
C LEU A 119 -0.66 9.51 -0.16
N TRP A 120 -1.98 9.31 -0.26
CA TRP A 120 -2.94 10.33 0.16
C TRP A 120 -2.82 10.64 1.66
N TYR A 121 -2.69 9.63 2.52
CA TYR A 121 -2.52 9.84 3.95
C TYR A 121 -1.30 10.72 4.26
N TYR A 122 -0.14 10.39 3.69
CA TYR A 122 1.07 11.19 3.94
C TYR A 122 1.04 12.57 3.27
N LEU A 123 0.27 12.73 2.19
CA LEU A 123 0.02 14.04 1.60
C LEU A 123 -0.84 14.91 2.53
N HIS A 124 -1.81 14.31 3.21
CA HIS A 124 -2.63 14.97 4.23
C HIS A 124 -1.79 15.38 5.45
N GLU A 125 -0.95 14.48 5.98
CA GLU A 125 -0.02 14.80 7.08
C GLU A 125 0.95 15.93 6.71
N ALA A 126 1.36 16.01 5.45
CA ALA A 126 2.19 17.10 4.92
C ALA A 126 1.39 18.39 4.60
N ASN A 127 0.10 18.44 4.92
CA ASN A 127 -0.79 19.57 4.69
C ASN A 127 -0.82 20.05 3.22
N TYR A 128 -0.83 19.11 2.26
CA TYR A 128 -0.95 19.38 0.83
C TYR A 128 0.08 20.42 0.31
N PRO A 129 1.38 20.07 0.29
CA PRO A 129 2.47 21.03 0.06
C PRO A 129 2.49 21.65 -1.35
N TRP A 130 1.66 21.15 -2.28
CA TRP A 130 1.55 21.67 -3.65
C TRP A 130 0.10 22.03 -4.01
N PRO A 131 -0.43 23.15 -3.49
CA PRO A 131 -1.84 23.52 -3.69
C PRO A 131 -2.20 23.83 -5.15
N GLU A 132 -1.22 24.17 -5.98
CA GLU A 132 -1.42 24.40 -7.42
C GLU A 132 -1.80 23.11 -8.18
N PHE A 133 -1.33 21.96 -7.70
CA PHE A 133 -1.57 20.65 -8.34
C PHE A 133 -2.60 19.81 -7.57
N VAL A 134 -2.55 19.84 -6.24
CA VAL A 134 -3.41 19.01 -5.38
C VAL A 134 -3.99 19.87 -4.27
N LEU A 135 -5.29 20.11 -4.36
CA LEU A 135 -6.06 20.81 -3.33
C LEU A 135 -6.47 19.86 -2.22
N ALA A 136 -6.46 20.38 -0.99
CA ALA A 136 -7.05 19.68 0.15
C ALA A 136 -8.54 19.39 -0.12
N PRO A 137 -9.03 18.18 0.20
CA PRO A 137 -10.46 17.91 0.16
C PRO A 137 -11.18 18.74 1.23
N THR A 138 -12.50 18.88 1.10
CA THR A 138 -13.30 19.56 2.13
C THR A 138 -13.13 18.86 3.49
N PRO A 139 -13.25 19.61 4.62
CA PRO A 139 -13.09 19.03 5.95
C PRO A 139 -13.96 17.79 6.20
N ASP A 140 -15.20 17.80 5.71
CA ASP A 140 -16.13 16.66 5.84
C ASP A 140 -15.59 15.41 5.14
N VAL A 141 -15.02 15.57 3.95
CA VAL A 141 -14.45 14.46 3.19
C VAL A 141 -13.18 13.95 3.88
N ALA A 142 -12.31 14.85 4.35
CA ALA A 142 -11.10 14.46 5.06
C ALA A 142 -11.45 13.66 6.34
N ALA A 143 -12.40 14.14 7.13
CA ALA A 143 -12.83 13.50 8.37
C ALA A 143 -13.39 12.08 8.14
N ASN A 144 -14.07 11.86 7.01
CA ASN A 144 -14.68 10.57 6.69
C ASN A 144 -13.76 9.60 5.93
N MET A 145 -12.63 10.05 5.38
CA MET A 145 -11.76 9.22 4.54
C MET A 145 -10.38 8.97 5.14
N ILE A 146 -9.72 10.01 5.67
CA ILE A 146 -8.35 9.89 6.21
C ILE A 146 -8.24 8.82 7.32
N PRO A 147 -9.22 8.66 8.24
CA PRO A 147 -9.14 7.62 9.27
C PRO A 147 -9.12 6.20 8.73
N PHE A 148 -9.66 5.98 7.53
CA PHE A 148 -9.74 4.69 6.86
C PHE A 148 -8.63 4.50 5.84
N LEU A 149 -7.55 5.28 5.88
CA LEU A 149 -6.40 5.06 5.00
C LEU A 149 -5.38 4.10 5.64
N PRO A 150 -4.62 3.34 4.82
CA PRO A 150 -3.80 2.23 5.31
C PRO A 150 -2.82 2.57 6.45
N PRO A 151 -2.07 3.69 6.41
CA PRO A 151 -1.15 4.04 7.49
C PRO A 151 -1.87 4.25 8.83
N LYS A 152 -3.11 4.75 8.80
CA LYS A 152 -3.92 4.95 10.01
C LYS A 152 -4.55 3.66 10.51
N VAL A 153 -5.05 2.82 9.60
CA VAL A 153 -5.79 1.59 9.96
C VAL A 153 -4.83 0.51 10.49
N ILE A 154 -3.72 0.27 9.78
CA ILE A 154 -2.81 -0.83 10.11
C ILE A 154 -1.35 -0.41 10.28
N GLY A 155 -0.97 0.82 9.93
CA GLY A 155 0.42 1.27 9.95
C GLY A 155 1.02 1.48 11.33
N GLY A 156 0.21 1.44 12.40
CA GLY A 156 0.65 1.56 13.78
C GLY A 156 0.43 0.29 14.62
N PRO A 157 0.96 0.25 15.85
CA PRO A 157 0.73 -0.86 16.77
C PRO A 157 -0.73 -0.95 17.22
N PRO A 158 -1.21 -2.16 17.53
CA PRO A 158 -0.50 -3.44 17.39
C PRO A 158 -0.61 -4.06 15.98
N TYR A 159 -1.46 -3.50 15.13
CA TYR A 159 -1.88 -4.10 13.86
C TYR A 159 -0.72 -4.31 12.88
N ILE A 160 0.25 -3.39 12.82
CA ILE A 160 1.37 -3.51 11.89
C ILE A 160 2.23 -4.74 12.17
N PHE A 161 2.41 -5.09 13.45
CA PHE A 161 3.18 -6.25 13.88
C PHE A 161 2.47 -7.56 13.56
N PHE A 162 1.15 -7.60 13.73
CA PHE A 162 0.35 -8.76 13.31
C PHE A 162 0.33 -8.91 11.79
N ALA A 163 0.19 -7.81 11.05
CA ALA A 163 0.14 -7.82 9.59
C ALA A 163 1.47 -8.34 8.99
N ILE A 164 2.61 -7.85 9.48
CA ILE A 164 3.92 -8.31 9.01
C ILE A 164 4.19 -9.76 9.42
N GLY A 165 3.82 -10.15 10.64
CA GLY A 165 3.92 -11.54 11.10
C GLY A 165 3.09 -12.50 10.24
N ALA A 166 1.84 -12.14 9.92
CA ALA A 166 0.98 -12.90 9.02
C ALA A 166 1.57 -13.00 7.61
N ALA A 167 2.13 -11.92 7.07
CA ALA A 167 2.81 -11.93 5.78
C ALA A 167 4.00 -12.89 5.76
N PHE A 168 4.85 -12.88 6.80
CA PHE A 168 5.98 -13.82 6.92
C PHE A 168 5.54 -15.27 7.07
N VAL A 169 4.55 -15.56 7.92
CA VAL A 169 3.99 -16.91 8.07
C VAL A 169 3.48 -17.43 6.74
N PHE A 170 2.75 -16.60 5.99
CA PHE A 170 2.26 -16.98 4.67
C PHE A 170 3.40 -17.31 3.70
N VAL A 171 4.43 -16.45 3.62
CA VAL A 171 5.59 -16.68 2.76
C VAL A 171 6.30 -17.99 3.15
N ILE A 172 6.49 -18.25 4.45
CA ILE A 172 7.10 -19.50 4.91
C ILE A 172 6.28 -20.69 4.46
N ILE A 173 4.97 -20.72 4.70
CA ILE A 173 4.11 -21.86 4.36
C ILE A 173 4.10 -22.15 2.86
N VAL A 174 4.19 -21.11 2.02
CA VAL A 174 4.07 -21.28 0.57
C VAL A 174 5.40 -21.59 -0.11
N PHE A 175 6.52 -21.13 0.44
CA PHE A 175 7.84 -21.29 -0.19
C PHE A 175 8.75 -22.37 0.44
N LEU A 176 8.47 -22.82 1.67
CA LEU A 176 9.21 -23.88 2.37
C LEU A 176 8.38 -25.16 2.48
#